data_AF-A0A7X8WG56-F1
#
_entry.id   AF-A0A7X8WG56-F1
#
_cell.length_a   1.000
_cell.length_b   1.000
_cell.length_c   1.000
_cell.angle_alpha   90.00
_cell.angle_beta   90.00
_cell.angle_gamma   90.00
#
_symmetry.space_group_name_H-M   'P 1'
#
loop_
_entity.id
_entity.type
_entity.pdbx_description
1 polymer ?
#
loop_
_entity_poly.entity_id
_entity_poly.type
_entity_poly.pdbx_seq_one_letter_code
_entity_poly.pdbx_strand_id
1 'polypeptide(L)'
;MKRSIVLKHLQELEVVADGRTCHGFDQEWYSKLWQRRAGCGPTTASALVRYNRKRNKSGTKTASVALMEELWSFVTPGIMGVHTVAHFTRGLKEYLA
;
A
#
# COMPACT_ATOMS: atom_id res chain seq x y z
N MET A 1 20.41 -25.29 -1.07
CA MET A 1 19.08 -25.43 -0.45
C MET A 1 18.31 -24.12 -0.65
N LYS A 2 17.26 -24.10 -1.49
CA LYS A 2 16.43 -22.88 -1.67
C LYS A 2 15.43 -22.81 -0.52
N ARG A 3 15.48 -21.75 0.29
CA ARG A 3 14.42 -21.43 1.26
C ARG A 3 13.31 -20.69 0.53
N SER A 4 12.10 -21.25 0.51
CA SER A 4 10.91 -20.56 0.03
C SER A 4 10.34 -19.71 1.17
N ILE A 5 10.17 -18.42 0.93
CA ILE A 5 9.47 -17.49 1.84
C ILE A 5 8.09 -17.26 1.23
N VAL A 6 7.04 -17.54 2.01
CA VAL A 6 5.64 -17.42 1.57
C VAL A 6 4.85 -16.53 2.52
N LEU A 7 3.96 -15.70 1.98
CA LEU A 7 2.97 -14.97 2.77
C LEU A 7 1.84 -15.94 3.15
N LYS A 8 1.57 -16.08 4.45
CA LYS A 8 0.59 -17.06 4.96
C LYS A 8 -0.88 -16.70 4.67
N HIS A 9 -1.17 -15.41 4.45
CA HIS A 9 -2.53 -14.88 4.34
C HIS A 9 -2.66 -13.98 3.11
N LEU A 10 -2.47 -14.54 1.92
CA LEU A 10 -2.51 -13.77 0.67
C LEU A 10 -3.88 -13.10 0.45
N GLN A 11 -4.96 -13.70 0.97
CA GLN A 11 -6.31 -13.13 0.90
C GLN A 11 -6.44 -11.74 1.56
N GLU A 12 -5.55 -11.38 2.49
CA GLU A 12 -5.55 -10.03 3.09
C GLU A 12 -5.17 -8.95 2.08
N LEU A 13 -4.50 -9.33 1.00
CA LEU A 13 -4.13 -8.45 -0.10
C LEU A 13 -5.06 -8.57 -1.31
N GLU A 14 -6.06 -9.45 -1.29
CA GLU A 14 -7.01 -9.55 -2.40
C GLU A 14 -7.84 -8.29 -2.54
N VAL A 15 -7.89 -7.76 -3.76
CA VAL A 15 -8.68 -6.60 -4.12
C VAL A 15 -9.43 -6.87 -5.41
N VAL A 16 -10.73 -6.60 -5.41
CA VAL A 16 -11.52 -6.56 -6.65
C VAL A 16 -11.41 -5.16 -7.25
N ALA A 17 -10.79 -5.08 -8.42
CA ALA A 17 -10.56 -3.86 -9.19
C ALA A 17 -10.98 -4.09 -10.64
N ASP A 18 -11.91 -3.27 -11.14
CA ASP A 18 -12.35 -3.27 -12.54
C ASP A 18 -12.77 -4.67 -13.05
N GLY A 19 -13.50 -5.42 -12.19
CA GLY A 19 -13.98 -6.78 -12.49
C GLY A 19 -12.92 -7.89 -12.38
N ARG A 20 -11.70 -7.58 -11.91
CA ARG A 20 -10.61 -8.54 -11.73
C ARG A 20 -10.17 -8.61 -10.27
N THR A 21 -9.82 -9.80 -9.82
CA THR A 21 -9.15 -9.98 -8.53
C THR A 21 -7.64 -9.78 -8.73
N CYS A 22 -7.05 -8.92 -7.92
CA CYS A 22 -5.61 -8.67 -7.87
C CYS A 22 -5.09 -8.83 -6.43
N HIS A 23 -3.78 -8.95 -6.28
CA HIS A 23 -3.13 -9.06 -4.97
C HIS A 23 -2.24 -7.83 -4.74
N GLY A 24 -2.57 -7.04 -3.72
CA GLY A 24 -1.91 -5.77 -3.43
C GLY A 24 -2.62 -4.60 -4.08
N PHE A 25 -1.99 -3.43 -3.99
CA PHE A 25 -2.54 -2.17 -4.47
C PHE A 25 -1.66 -1.62 -5.61
N ASP A 26 -2.25 -0.78 -6.44
CA ASP A 26 -1.58 -0.21 -7.61
C ASP A 26 -1.59 1.31 -7.52
N GLN A 27 -0.41 1.93 -7.63
CA GLN A 27 -0.27 3.39 -7.57
C GLN A 27 -1.00 4.09 -8.73
N GLU A 28 -1.24 3.42 -9.85
CA GLU A 28 -2.03 3.98 -10.96
C GLU A 28 -3.49 4.23 -10.59
N TRP A 29 -3.97 3.69 -9.45
CA TRP A 29 -5.33 3.95 -8.96
C TRP A 29 -5.50 5.33 -8.34
N TYR A 30 -4.43 6.07 -8.05
CA TYR A 30 -4.55 7.44 -7.56
C TYR A 30 -5.22 8.36 -8.59
N SER A 31 -5.98 9.33 -8.09
CA SER A 31 -6.64 10.33 -8.93
C SER A 31 -5.67 11.36 -9.52
N LYS A 32 -4.66 11.79 -8.74
CA LYS A 32 -3.71 12.84 -9.15
C LYS A 32 -2.51 12.25 -9.87
N LEU A 33 -2.09 12.92 -10.95
CA LEU A 33 -0.91 12.53 -11.73
C LEU A 33 0.36 12.41 -10.88
N TRP A 34 0.57 13.34 -9.94
CA TRP A 34 1.74 13.29 -9.07
C TRP A 34 1.75 12.02 -8.21
N GLN A 35 0.58 11.64 -7.69
CA GLN A 35 0.45 10.44 -6.87
C GLN A 35 0.69 9.17 -7.69
N ARG A 36 0.21 9.13 -8.94
CA ARG A 36 0.52 8.03 -9.85
C ARG A 36 2.01 7.95 -10.22
N ARG A 37 2.76 9.05 -10.16
CA ARG A 37 4.21 9.06 -10.45
C ARG A 37 5.09 8.76 -9.24
N ALA A 38 4.70 9.19 -8.04
CA ALA A 38 5.53 9.12 -6.84
C ALA A 38 4.94 8.24 -5.72
N GLY A 39 3.79 7.61 -5.94
CA GLY A 39 3.03 6.90 -4.91
C GLY A 39 3.51 5.51 -4.54
N CYS A 40 4.63 5.03 -5.07
CA CYS A 40 5.16 3.70 -4.77
C CYS A 40 5.35 3.48 -3.25
N GLY A 41 5.87 4.48 -2.55
CA GLY A 41 6.04 4.47 -1.09
C GLY A 41 4.72 4.31 -0.34
N PRO A 42 3.80 5.29 -0.40
CA PRO A 42 2.53 5.18 0.32
C PRO A 42 1.67 4.01 -0.12
N THR A 43 1.68 3.59 -1.39
CA THR A 43 0.98 2.38 -1.85
C THR A 43 1.54 1.12 -1.17
N THR A 44 2.86 1.01 -1.06
CA THR A 44 3.54 -0.09 -0.35
C THR A 44 3.18 -0.06 1.14
N ALA A 45 3.19 1.12 1.77
CA ALA A 45 2.80 1.28 3.17
C ALA A 45 1.35 0.81 3.41
N SER A 46 0.41 1.20 2.54
CA SER A 46 -0.99 0.78 2.61
C SER A 46 -1.16 -0.73 2.46
N ALA A 47 -0.41 -1.38 1.57
CA ALA A 47 -0.43 -2.83 1.42
C ALA A 47 0.09 -3.54 2.69
N LEU A 48 1.18 -3.04 3.29
CA LEU A 48 1.72 -3.57 4.55
C LEU A 48 0.73 -3.40 5.71
N VAL A 49 0.13 -2.22 5.84
CA VAL A 49 -0.90 -1.94 6.85
C VAL A 49 -2.09 -2.87 6.67
N ARG A 50 -2.57 -3.05 5.42
CA ARG A 50 -3.68 -3.95 5.11
C ARG A 50 -3.36 -5.38 5.53
N TYR A 51 -2.20 -5.90 5.14
CA TYR A 51 -1.78 -7.27 5.45
C TYR A 51 -1.72 -7.53 6.97
N ASN A 52 -1.21 -6.57 7.74
CA ASN A 52 -1.03 -6.74 9.18
C ASN A 52 -2.32 -6.54 10.01
N ARG A 53 -3.32 -5.82 9.48
CA ARG A 53 -4.61 -5.60 10.18
C ARG A 53 -5.56 -6.79 10.17
N LYS A 54 -5.26 -7.87 9.42
CA LYS A 54 -6.01 -9.15 9.35
C LYS A 54 -7.53 -8.98 9.40
N ARG A 55 -8.12 -8.57 8.28
CA ARG A 55 -9.57 -8.36 8.18
C ARG A 55 -10.32 -9.60 7.68
N ASN A 56 -9.62 -10.66 7.26
CA ASN A 56 -10.19 -11.89 6.69
C ASN A 56 -11.20 -11.62 5.56
N LYS A 57 -10.98 -10.56 4.77
CA LYS A 57 -11.86 -10.18 3.67
C LYS A 57 -11.12 -9.46 2.55
N SER A 58 -11.56 -9.73 1.32
CA SER A 58 -11.12 -9.00 0.14
C SER A 58 -11.52 -7.51 0.23
N GLY A 59 -10.66 -6.66 -0.32
CA GLY A 59 -10.91 -5.23 -0.47
C GLY A 59 -11.58 -4.89 -1.80
N THR A 60 -12.14 -3.69 -1.86
CA THR A 60 -12.51 -3.05 -3.14
C THR A 60 -11.44 -2.04 -3.53
N LYS A 61 -11.28 -1.77 -4.82
CA LYS A 61 -10.41 -0.69 -5.34
C LYS A 61 -10.65 0.62 -4.59
N THR A 62 -11.90 1.02 -4.38
CA THR A 62 -12.26 2.25 -3.66
C THR A 62 -11.72 2.28 -2.23
N ALA A 63 -11.89 1.19 -1.47
CA ALA A 63 -11.38 1.11 -0.10
C ALA A 63 -9.84 1.07 -0.06
N SER A 64 -9.20 0.50 -1.07
CA SER A 64 -7.75 0.50 -1.22
C SER A 64 -7.22 1.90 -1.52
N VAL A 65 -7.83 2.62 -2.46
CA VAL A 65 -7.48 4.01 -2.77
C VAL A 65 -7.68 4.92 -1.56
N ALA A 66 -8.75 4.74 -0.79
CA ALA A 66 -8.95 5.51 0.44
C ALA A 66 -7.79 5.32 1.43
N LEU A 67 -7.34 4.08 1.65
CA LEU A 67 -6.18 3.80 2.50
C LEU A 67 -4.86 4.31 1.89
N MET A 68 -4.74 4.33 0.57
CA MET A 68 -3.60 4.91 -0.14
C MET A 68 -3.51 6.43 0.01
N GLU A 69 -4.65 7.13 -0.03
CA GLU A 69 -4.75 8.58 0.21
C GLU A 69 -4.49 8.94 1.69
N GLU A 70 -4.98 8.11 2.61
CA GLU A 70 -4.70 8.23 4.04
C GLU A 70 -3.19 8.14 4.30
N LEU A 71 -2.54 7.06 3.85
CA LEU A 71 -1.09 6.84 4.05
C LEU A 71 -0.24 7.80 3.25
N TRP A 72 -0.73 8.35 2.12
CA TRP A 72 -0.03 9.40 1.38
C TRP A 72 0.33 10.58 2.29
N SER A 73 -0.55 10.95 3.22
CA SER A 73 -0.36 12.10 4.11
C SER A 73 0.76 11.88 5.15
N PHE A 74 1.15 10.63 5.40
CA PHE A 74 2.20 10.27 6.35
C PHE A 74 3.50 9.85 5.64
N VAL A 75 3.37 9.04 4.59
CA VAL A 75 4.47 8.54 3.76
C VAL A 75 4.56 9.40 2.49
N THR A 76 4.64 10.72 2.69
CA THR A 76 4.56 11.71 1.61
C THR A 76 5.84 11.71 0.76
N PRO A 77 5.75 11.50 -0.57
CA PRO A 77 6.92 11.57 -1.44
C PRO A 77 7.46 13.01 -1.58
N GLY A 78 8.78 13.17 -1.46
CA GLY A 78 9.48 14.40 -1.84
C GLY A 78 9.89 14.40 -3.33
N ILE A 79 10.79 15.31 -3.72
CA ILE A 79 11.33 15.38 -5.10
C ILE A 79 11.98 14.05 -5.52
N MET A 80 12.69 13.39 -4.61
CA MET A 80 13.30 12.07 -4.81
C MET A 80 12.37 10.90 -4.46
N GLY A 81 11.08 11.18 -4.24
CA GLY A 81 10.14 10.24 -3.67
C GLY A 81 10.50 9.79 -2.25
N VAL A 82 10.02 8.60 -1.86
CA VAL A 82 10.34 7.96 -0.58
C VAL A 82 11.54 7.03 -0.77
N HIS A 83 12.73 7.62 -0.90
CA HIS A 83 13.95 6.90 -1.30
C HIS A 83 14.78 6.33 -0.13
N THR A 84 14.40 6.57 1.12
CA THR A 84 15.12 6.03 2.29
C THR A 84 14.18 5.25 3.21
N VAL A 85 14.72 4.21 3.84
CA VAL A 85 14.02 3.42 4.86
C VAL A 85 13.61 4.29 6.04
N ALA A 86 14.46 5.25 6.45
CA ALA A 86 14.15 6.18 7.53
C ALA A 86 12.93 7.05 7.20
N HIS A 87 12.82 7.57 5.98
CA HIS A 87 11.66 8.34 5.54
C HIS A 87 10.39 7.49 5.57
N PHE A 88 10.44 6.30 4.97
CA PHE A 88 9.30 5.39 4.94
C PHE A 88 8.82 4.99 6.34
N THR A 89 9.76 4.54 7.19
CA THR A 89 9.45 4.01 8.52
C THR A 89 9.01 5.10 9.50
N ARG A 90 9.52 6.33 9.37
CA ARG A 90 9.04 7.47 10.17
C ARG A 90 7.56 7.75 9.90
N GLY A 91 7.17 7.94 8.63
CA GLY A 91 5.77 8.16 8.26
C GLY A 91 4.87 7.00 8.68
N LEU A 92 5.31 5.76 8.49
CA LEU A 92 4.53 4.59 8.89
C LEU A 92 4.37 4.48 10.42
N LYS A 93 5.37 4.87 11.21
CA LYS A 93 5.25 4.94 12.68
C LYS A 93 4.28 6.02 13.12
N GLU A 94 4.33 7.20 12.51
CA GLU A 94 3.39 8.29 12.78
C GLU A 94 1.94 7.86 12.49
N TYR A 95 1.73 7.07 11.43
CA TYR A 95 0.41 6.52 11.09
C TYR A 95 -0.11 5.48 12.10
N LEU A 96 0.79 4.70 12.72
CA LEU A 96 0.44 3.58 13.60
C LEU A 96 0.33 3.97 15.09
N ALA A 97 0.74 5.19 15.43
CA ALA A 97 0.66 5.76 16.78
C ALA A 97 -0.79 6.07 17.18
#